data_AF-U4UBW3-F1
#
_entry.id   AF-U4UBW3-F1
#
_cell.length_a   1.000
_cell.length_b   1.000
_cell.length_c   1.000
_cell.angle_alpha   90.00
_cell.angle_beta   90.00
_cell.angle_gamma   90.00
#
_symmetry.space_group_name_H-M   'P 1'
#
loop_
_entity.id
_entity.type
_entity.pdbx_description
1 polymer ?
#
loop_
_entity_poly.entity_id
_entity_poly.type
_entity_poly.pdbx_seq_one_letter_code
_entity_poly.pdbx_strand_id
1 'polypeptide(L)'
;MGKWPNTYSFTKAVAEHLLISEGRNLPVALFRPTIVTATVSDPVPGWADNLYGPLGILLSSNCGILRVIRGNPRVKADTVPGDLVINGLLCYAWEVATQWF
;
A
#
# COMPACT_ATOMS: atom_id res chain seq x y z
N MET A 1 9.62 -13.31 -14.08
CA MET A 1 8.27 -12.73 -13.99
C MET A 1 8.10 -11.48 -14.87
N GLY A 2 8.76 -11.38 -16.05
CA GLY A 2 8.52 -10.31 -17.03
C GLY A 2 8.41 -8.90 -16.42
N LYS A 3 7.25 -8.25 -16.61
CA LYS A 3 6.92 -6.90 -16.13
C LYS A 3 6.69 -6.78 -14.61
N TRP A 4 6.57 -7.88 -13.86
CA TRP A 4 6.19 -7.86 -12.45
C TRP A 4 7.39 -8.09 -11.53
N PRO A 5 7.59 -7.23 -10.51
CA PRO A 5 8.76 -7.31 -9.66
C PRO A 5 8.75 -8.51 -8.70
N ASN A 6 7.58 -9.03 -8.36
CA ASN A 6 7.42 -10.19 -7.48
C ASN A 6 6.07 -10.89 -7.75
N THR A 7 5.88 -12.05 -7.09
CA THR A 7 4.64 -12.85 -7.20
C THR A 7 3.43 -12.10 -6.66
N TYR A 8 3.58 -11.28 -5.62
CA TYR A 8 2.49 -10.47 -5.05
C TYR A 8 1.92 -9.46 -6.05
N SER A 9 2.78 -8.69 -6.72
CA SER A 9 2.34 -7.73 -7.74
C SER A 9 1.68 -8.44 -8.92
N PHE A 10 2.16 -9.63 -9.28
CA PHE A 10 1.51 -10.45 -10.31
C PHE A 10 0.10 -10.90 -9.88
N THR A 11 -0.06 -11.45 -8.68
CA THR A 11 -1.37 -11.94 -8.22
C THR A 11 -2.37 -10.80 -8.04
N LYS A 12 -1.93 -9.62 -7.55
CA LYS A 12 -2.79 -8.43 -7.49
C LYS A 12 -3.23 -7.95 -8.86
N ALA A 13 -2.35 -7.94 -9.86
CA ALA A 13 -2.72 -7.57 -11.22
C ALA A 13 -3.72 -8.56 -11.86
N VAL A 14 -3.58 -9.86 -11.58
CA VAL A 14 -4.57 -10.86 -12.01
C VAL A 14 -5.92 -10.62 -11.33
N ALA A 15 -5.93 -10.31 -10.03
CA ALA A 15 -7.17 -10.00 -9.31
C ALA A 15 -7.86 -8.73 -9.82
N GLU A 16 -7.10 -7.67 -10.11
CA GLU A 16 -7.64 -6.45 -10.75
C GLU A 16 -8.28 -6.77 -12.10
N HIS A 17 -7.61 -7.58 -12.93
CA HIS A 17 -8.14 -7.97 -14.23
C HIS A 17 -9.43 -8.78 -14.11
N LEU A 18 -9.49 -9.71 -13.16
CA LEU A 18 -10.69 -10.51 -12.88
C LEU A 18 -11.88 -9.64 -12.44
N LEU A 19 -11.64 -8.62 -11.60
CA LEU A 19 -12.68 -7.68 -11.19
C LEU A 19 -13.20 -6.85 -12.37
N ILE A 20 -12.34 -6.48 -13.32
CA ILE A 20 -12.74 -5.74 -14.52
C ILE A 20 -13.55 -6.64 -15.48
N SER A 21 -13.20 -7.92 -15.59
CA SER A 21 -13.88 -8.84 -16.50
C SER A 21 -15.23 -9.30 -15.94
N GLU A 22 -15.29 -9.70 -14.67
CA GLU A 22 -16.47 -10.34 -14.07
C GLU A 22 -17.24 -9.47 -13.07
N GLY A 23 -16.67 -8.37 -12.57
CA GLY A 23 -17.23 -7.57 -11.46
C GLY A 23 -18.31 -6.57 -11.86
N ARG A 24 -18.77 -6.55 -13.12
CA ARG A 24 -19.63 -5.47 -13.68
C ARG A 24 -20.97 -5.25 -12.98
N ASN A 25 -21.49 -6.26 -12.27
CA ASN A 25 -22.79 -6.20 -11.58
C ASN A 25 -22.64 -6.18 -10.05
N LEU A 26 -21.45 -5.85 -9.54
CA LEU A 26 -21.18 -5.75 -8.11
C LEU A 26 -20.77 -4.31 -7.76
N PRO A 27 -21.18 -3.78 -6.59
CA PRO A 27 -20.73 -2.49 -6.08
C PRO A 27 -19.27 -2.60 -5.60
N VAL A 28 -18.34 -2.72 -6.54
CA VAL A 28 -16.91 -2.90 -6.28
C VAL A 28 -16.10 -1.82 -6.96
N ALA A 29 -14.98 -1.47 -6.34
CA ALA A 29 -14.06 -0.50 -6.91
C ALA A 29 -12.61 -0.84 -6.55
N LEU A 30 -11.66 -0.28 -7.31
CA LEU A 30 -10.25 -0.62 -7.22
C LEU A 30 -9.47 0.48 -6.49
N PHE A 31 -9.18 0.24 -5.21
CA PHE A 31 -8.32 1.10 -4.42
C PHE A 31 -6.86 0.62 -4.48
N ARG A 32 -5.95 1.48 -4.95
CA ARG A 32 -4.53 1.15 -5.20
C ARG A 32 -3.60 2.00 -4.33
N PRO A 33 -3.40 1.65 -3.06
CA PRO A 33 -2.45 2.35 -2.22
C PRO A 33 -1.01 2.03 -2.66
N THR A 34 -0.11 2.96 -2.38
CA THR A 34 1.34 2.74 -2.51
C THR A 34 1.89 2.09 -1.23
N ILE A 35 3.21 2.07 -1.03
CA ILE A 35 3.80 1.43 0.15
C ILE A 35 3.33 2.14 1.42
N VAL A 36 2.60 1.42 2.26
CA VAL A 36 2.04 1.97 3.50
C VAL A 36 3.13 2.06 4.57
N THR A 37 3.25 3.21 5.21
CA THR A 37 4.16 3.46 6.33
C THR A 37 3.39 3.74 7.62
N ALA A 38 4.13 4.00 8.70
CA ALA A 38 3.55 4.36 9.99
C ALA A 38 2.63 5.58 9.86
N THR A 39 1.66 5.66 10.75
CA THR A 39 0.69 6.75 10.86
C THR A 39 1.38 8.08 11.16
N VAL A 40 0.82 9.17 10.63
CA VAL A 40 1.28 10.53 10.95
C VAL A 40 0.67 11.01 12.25
N SER A 41 -0.65 10.85 12.42
CA SER A 41 -1.38 11.32 13.61
C SER A 41 -2.26 10.25 14.25
N ASP A 42 -3.19 9.68 13.50
CA ASP A 42 -4.28 8.87 14.05
C ASP A 42 -4.04 7.36 13.84
N PRO A 43 -4.45 6.48 14.78
CA PRO A 43 -4.93 6.77 16.12
C PRO A 43 -3.81 7.14 17.11
N VAL A 44 -2.56 6.82 16.77
CA VAL A 44 -1.35 7.14 17.54
C VAL A 44 -0.24 7.50 16.55
N PRO A 45 0.52 8.60 16.72
CA PRO A 45 1.61 8.95 15.82
C PRO A 45 2.71 7.89 15.79
N GLY A 46 3.18 7.54 14.58
CA GLY A 46 4.24 6.55 14.39
C GLY A 46 3.81 5.10 14.63
N TRP A 47 2.51 4.84 14.76
CA TRP A 47 2.00 3.48 14.92
C TRP A 47 2.14 2.68 13.62
N ALA A 48 2.55 1.43 13.75
CA ALA A 48 2.58 0.45 12.68
C ALA A 48 2.26 -0.94 13.24
N ASP A 49 1.57 -1.76 12.45
CA ASP A 49 1.23 -3.14 12.79
C ASP A 49 2.42 -4.10 12.61
N ASN A 50 3.33 -3.75 11.70
CA ASN A 50 4.51 -4.55 11.39
C ASN A 50 5.71 -3.67 11.00
N LEU A 51 6.87 -4.32 10.91
CA LEU A 51 8.14 -3.70 10.51
C LEU A 51 8.58 -4.17 9.13
N TYR A 52 7.65 -4.54 8.25
CA TYR A 52 7.99 -5.01 6.92
C TYR A 52 8.43 -3.86 6.01
N GLY A 53 9.36 -4.15 5.10
CA GLY A 53 9.80 -3.20 4.08
C GLY A 53 10.47 -1.95 4.66
N PRO A 54 10.03 -0.72 4.28
CA PRO A 54 10.71 0.52 4.69
C PRO A 54 10.79 0.75 6.19
N LEU A 55 9.78 0.34 6.96
CA LEU A 55 9.75 0.58 8.40
C LEU A 55 10.83 -0.22 9.13
N GLY A 56 11.04 -1.49 8.77
CA GLY A 56 12.11 -2.31 9.32
C GLY A 56 13.49 -1.78 8.94
N ILE A 57 13.64 -1.27 7.71
CA ILE A 57 14.87 -0.62 7.26
C ILE A 57 15.17 0.62 8.12
N LEU A 58 14.20 1.52 8.28
CA LEU A 58 14.36 2.73 9.07
C LEU A 58 14.70 2.43 10.53
N LEU A 59 13.96 1.51 11.17
CA LEU A 59 14.19 1.13 12.56
C LEU A 59 15.57 0.49 12.74
N SER A 60 15.91 -0.50 11.93
CA SER A 60 17.19 -1.21 12.05
C SER A 60 18.38 -0.30 11.76
N SER A 61 18.25 0.67 10.86
CA SER A 61 19.26 1.71 10.64
C SER A 61 19.39 2.64 11.83
N ASN A 62 18.28 3.09 12.44
CA ASN A 62 18.31 3.93 13.63
C ASN A 62 18.89 3.23 14.86
N CYS A 63 18.68 1.92 14.99
CA CYS A 63 19.29 1.10 16.04
C CYS A 63 20.77 0.76 15.76
N GLY A 64 21.31 1.11 14.59
CA GLY A 64 22.68 0.78 14.18
C GLY A 64 22.90 -0.68 13.76
N ILE A 65 21.83 -1.46 13.65
CA ILE A 65 21.88 -2.88 13.23
C ILE A 65 22.11 -2.96 11.72
N LEU A 66 21.34 -2.19 10.95
CA LEU A 66 21.46 -2.14 9.50
C LEU A 66 22.41 -1.01 9.08
N ARG A 67 23.61 -1.40 8.64
CA ARG A 67 24.69 -0.46 8.28
C ARG A 67 24.81 -0.16 6.80
N VAL A 68 24.30 -1.05 5.92
CA VAL A 68 24.44 -0.91 4.47
C VAL A 68 23.17 -1.39 3.78
N ILE A 69 22.65 -0.57 2.87
CA ILE A 69 21.55 -0.93 1.96
C ILE A 69 22.08 -0.88 0.54
N ARG A 70 21.97 -1.98 -0.20
CA ARG A 70 22.31 -2.03 -1.62
C ARG A 70 21.07 -1.71 -2.44
N GLY A 71 21.07 -0.57 -3.12
CA GLY A 71 19.96 -0.14 -3.96
C GLY A 71 20.41 0.86 -5.02
N ASN A 72 19.51 1.15 -5.97
CA ASN A 72 19.73 2.23 -6.92
C ASN A 72 19.25 3.55 -6.30
N PRO A 73 20.13 4.53 -6.05
CA PRO A 73 19.75 5.79 -5.39
C PRO A 73 18.85 6.68 -6.25
N ARG A 74 18.68 6.36 -7.54
CA ARG A 74 17.76 7.08 -8.45
C ARG A 74 16.32 6.57 -8.38
N VAL A 75 16.07 5.45 -7.70
CA VAL A 75 14.71 4.91 -7.54
C VAL A 75 14.02 5.67 -6.43
N LYS A 76 12.85 6.24 -6.73
CA LYS A 76 11.99 6.87 -5.74
C LYS A 76 11.08 5.81 -5.12
N ALA A 77 11.08 5.71 -3.80
CA ALA A 77 10.08 4.94 -3.08
C ALA A 77 8.84 5.81 -2.92
N ASP A 78 7.73 5.37 -3.50
CA ASP A 78 6.44 6.00 -3.28
C ASP A 78 5.81 5.39 -2.01
N THR A 79 5.50 6.25 -1.05
CA THR A 79 5.07 5.85 0.29
C THR A 79 3.95 6.74 0.77
N VAL A 80 3.03 6.17 1.53
CA VAL A 80 1.88 6.89 2.09
C VAL A 80 1.65 6.47 3.55
N PRO A 81 1.40 7.41 4.46
CA PRO A 81 1.02 7.10 5.84
C PRO A 81 -0.26 6.27 5.95
N GLY A 82 -0.27 5.31 6.88
CA GLY A 82 -1.41 4.40 7.07
C GLY A 82 -2.74 5.10 7.39
N ASP A 83 -2.71 6.16 8.18
CA ASP A 83 -3.88 6.98 8.50
C ASP A 83 -4.48 7.66 7.26
N LEU A 84 -3.65 8.20 6.39
CA LEU A 84 -4.13 8.78 5.12
C LEU A 84 -4.70 7.71 4.18
N VAL A 85 -4.10 6.52 4.14
CA VAL A 85 -4.64 5.40 3.36
C VAL A 85 -6.02 4.98 3.86
N ILE A 86 -6.17 4.85 5.17
CA ILE A 86 -7.44 4.46 5.80
C ILE A 86 -8.50 5.53 5.52
N ASN A 87 -8.18 6.81 5.69
CA ASN A 87 -9.10 7.90 5.39
C ASN A 87 -9.53 7.89 3.92
N GLY A 88 -8.58 7.72 3.00
CA GLY A 88 -8.88 7.61 1.57
C GLY A 88 -9.74 6.39 1.23
N LEU A 89 -9.47 5.24 1.85
CA LEU A 89 -10.26 4.02 1.66
C LEU A 89 -11.69 4.18 2.18
N LEU A 90 -11.89 4.86 3.32
CA LEU A 90 -13.21 5.16 3.86
C LEU A 90 -14.01 6.08 2.93
N CYS A 91 -13.39 7.14 2.42
CA CYS A 91 -14.02 8.01 1.42
C CYS A 91 -14.40 7.22 0.16
N TYR A 92 -13.50 6.36 -0.33
CA TYR A 92 -13.75 5.54 -1.51
C TYR A 92 -14.87 4.53 -1.30
N ALA A 93 -14.92 3.88 -0.14
CA ALA A 93 -16.00 2.95 0.21
C ALA A 93 -17.36 3.67 0.27
N TRP A 94 -17.40 4.87 0.84
CA TRP A 94 -18.61 5.71 0.86
C TRP A 94 -19.07 6.10 -0.55
N GLU A 95 -18.14 6.48 -1.41
CA GLU A 95 -18.41 6.82 -2.81
C GLU A 95 -19.04 5.64 -3.56
N VAL A 96 -18.45 4.45 -3.42
CA VAL A 96 -18.99 3.23 -4.04
C VAL A 96 -20.38 2.89 -3.51
N ALA A 97 -20.61 3.06 -2.21
CA ALA A 97 -21.91 2.79 -1.61
C ALA A 97 -23.00 3.77 -2.06
N THR A 98 -22.64 5.02 -2.40
CA THR A 98 -23.59 6.08 -2.73
C THR A 98 -23.82 6.28 -4.22
N GLN A 99 -22.80 6.07 -5.07
CA GLN A 99 -22.89 6.26 -6.52
C GLN A 99 -23.30 5.01 -7.31
N TRP A 100 -23.46 3.86 -6.63
CA TRP A 100 -23.89 2.62 -7.29
C TRP A 100 -25.39 2.56 -7.63
N PHE A 101 -26.20 3.42 -7.01
CA PHE A 101 -27.62 3.60 -7.36
C PHE A 101 -27.79 4.70 -8.41
#